data_AF-A0A542SPI2-F1
#
_entry.id   AF-A0A542SPI2-F1
#
_cell.length_a   1.000
_cell.length_b   1.000
_cell.length_c   1.000
_cell.angle_alpha   90.00
_cell.angle_beta   90.00
_cell.angle_gamma   90.00
#
_symmetry.space_group_name_H-M   'P 1'
#
loop_
_entity.id
_entity.type
_entity.pdbx_description
1 polymer ?
#
loop_
_entity_poly.entity_id
_entity_poly.type
_entity_poly.pdbx_seq_one_letter_code
_entity_poly.pdbx_strand_id
1 'polypeptide(L)'
;MVRSVAYPHSLPRPGKWLAAVTLLLVGPLMLSACSAGGGAEATYATAMPTAAGTVLEGKDNTYDPVAVANNMGIQLSEQQLEALADGEVTYDEYQEAAQRMKACADAAGVKFEFMGEENQVIQYQVEAGDEAFDKKFNNCYDTQFAALDDLWQGYRMNWGPEAAVLADCIRAKGEEPRLLIMEKIEQLEQLGMDPQSECIDPKLNQGPNATANP
;
A
#
# COMPACT_ATOMS: atom_id res chain seq x y z
N MET A 1 14.81 -20.60 -3.85
CA MET A 1 15.24 -19.30 -4.42
C MET A 1 14.18 -18.28 -4.04
N VAL A 2 14.52 -17.06 -3.60
CA VAL A 2 13.50 -16.06 -3.26
C VAL A 2 12.96 -15.39 -4.52
N ARG A 3 11.67 -15.63 -4.82
CA ARG A 3 10.86 -14.82 -5.73
C ARG A 3 10.11 -13.78 -4.90
N SER A 4 10.49 -12.52 -5.01
CA SER A 4 9.53 -11.45 -4.71
C SER A 4 8.54 -11.45 -5.86
N VAL A 5 7.26 -11.72 -5.56
CA VAL A 5 6.16 -11.39 -6.47
C VAL A 5 5.77 -9.95 -6.14
N ALA A 6 6.55 -9.01 -6.66
CA ALA A 6 6.10 -7.64 -6.76
C ALA A 6 5.37 -7.50 -8.10
N TYR A 7 4.18 -6.91 -8.10
CA TYR A 7 3.60 -6.36 -9.33
C TYR A 7 4.55 -5.27 -9.89
N PRO A 8 4.58 -5.06 -11.22
CA PRO A 8 5.82 -4.73 -11.89
C PRO A 8 6.25 -3.26 -11.76
N HIS A 9 7.07 -2.97 -10.76
CA HIS A 9 8.08 -1.90 -10.85
C HIS A 9 9.48 -2.47 -10.65
N SER A 10 10.30 -2.33 -11.70
CA SER A 10 11.62 -2.94 -11.80
C SER A 10 12.70 -2.05 -11.19
N LEU A 11 13.28 -2.46 -10.05
CA LEU A 11 14.50 -1.88 -9.48
C LEU A 11 15.54 -2.98 -9.11
N PRO A 12 16.84 -2.66 -9.12
CA PRO A 12 17.91 -3.67 -9.14
C PRO A 12 18.26 -4.25 -7.77
N ARG A 13 18.63 -5.54 -7.74
CA ARG A 13 19.16 -6.23 -6.55
C ARG A 13 20.67 -5.99 -6.37
N PRO A 14 21.14 -5.59 -5.17
CA PRO A 14 22.53 -5.79 -4.76
C PRO A 14 22.70 -6.86 -3.67
N GLY A 15 23.70 -7.72 -3.87
CA GLY A 15 24.63 -8.21 -2.84
C GLY A 15 24.13 -8.86 -1.54
N LYS A 16 24.32 -10.18 -1.42
CA LYS A 16 24.43 -10.85 -0.10
C LYS A 16 25.69 -10.38 0.63
N TRP A 17 25.58 -10.00 1.91
CA TRP A 17 26.72 -10.00 2.84
C TRP A 17 26.33 -10.51 4.24
N LEU A 18 27.36 -10.82 5.02
CA LEU A 18 27.33 -11.71 6.18
C LEU A 18 27.00 -11.00 7.50
N ALA A 19 26.64 -11.81 8.50
CA ALA A 19 26.35 -11.37 9.86
C ALA A 19 27.56 -10.70 10.54
N ALA A 20 27.26 -9.73 11.42
CA ALA A 20 28.16 -9.29 12.48
C ALA A 20 27.37 -9.13 13.79
N VAL A 21 27.54 -10.09 14.71
CA VAL A 21 27.10 -9.95 16.10
C VAL A 21 28.13 -9.07 16.82
N THR A 22 27.68 -8.01 17.47
CA THR A 22 28.51 -7.27 18.44
C THR A 22 27.74 -7.11 19.74
N LEU A 23 28.21 -7.79 20.77
CA LEU A 23 27.71 -7.71 22.14
C LEU A 23 28.48 -6.64 22.93
N LEU A 24 27.87 -6.18 24.04
CA LEU A 24 28.46 -5.35 25.11
C LEU A 24 28.66 -3.85 24.81
N LEU A 25 27.92 -3.01 25.54
CA LEU A 25 28.49 -2.38 26.73
C LEU A 25 27.40 -1.97 27.74
N VAL A 26 27.63 -2.28 29.01
CA VAL A 26 26.77 -1.90 30.14
C VAL A 26 27.30 -0.59 30.74
N GLY A 27 26.43 0.38 30.97
CA GLY A 27 26.77 1.63 31.67
C GLY A 27 25.53 2.43 32.06
N PRO A 28 25.16 2.49 33.36
CA PRO A 28 24.01 3.28 33.81
C PRO A 28 24.43 4.71 34.18
N LEU A 29 23.69 5.70 33.67
CA LEU A 29 23.67 7.05 34.26
C LEU A 29 22.27 7.63 34.12
N MET A 30 21.75 8.18 35.23
CA MET A 30 20.45 8.83 35.27
C MET A 30 20.52 10.21 34.60
N LEU A 31 19.40 10.70 34.06
CA LEU A 31 18.80 11.96 34.55
C LEU A 31 17.40 12.22 33.97
N SER A 32 16.55 12.71 34.86
CA SER A 32 15.16 13.13 34.66
C SER A 32 14.95 14.16 33.54
N ALA A 33 13.97 13.92 32.67
CA ALA A 33 13.18 14.96 32.02
C ALA A 33 11.82 14.40 31.55
N CYS A 34 10.77 14.55 32.37
CA CYS A 34 9.40 14.31 31.92
C CYS A 34 8.91 15.50 31.07
N SER A 35 9.32 15.58 29.81
CA SER A 35 8.66 16.44 28.83
C SER A 35 7.37 15.76 28.36
N ALA A 36 6.26 16.07 29.01
CA ALA A 36 4.91 15.80 28.51
C ALA A 36 4.60 16.73 27.32
N GLY A 37 5.34 16.54 26.22
CA GLY A 37 5.03 17.14 24.94
C GLY A 37 3.87 16.37 24.32
N GLY A 38 2.67 16.94 24.42
CA GLY A 38 1.50 16.48 23.68
C GLY A 38 1.67 16.73 22.18
N GLY A 39 2.60 16.01 21.55
CA GLY A 39 2.65 15.84 20.11
C GLY A 39 1.43 15.01 19.73
N ALA A 40 0.36 15.68 19.32
CA ALA A 40 -0.58 15.08 18.40
C ALA A 40 0.16 14.89 17.08
N GLU A 41 0.95 13.82 16.99
CA GLU A 41 1.22 13.20 15.70
C GLU A 41 -0.17 12.93 15.12
N ALA A 42 -0.50 13.64 14.05
CA ALA A 42 -1.71 13.38 13.30
C ALA A 42 -1.56 11.96 12.75
N THR A 43 -2.11 10.97 13.45
CA THR A 43 -2.23 9.62 12.95
C THR A 43 -3.02 9.71 11.66
N TYR A 44 -2.33 9.56 10.52
CA TYR A 44 -2.91 9.56 9.17
C TYR A 44 -3.80 8.32 8.90
N ALA A 45 -4.44 7.80 9.94
CA ALA A 45 -5.71 7.10 9.87
C ALA A 45 -6.84 8.10 9.60
N THR A 46 -6.67 8.92 8.55
CA THR A 46 -7.80 9.53 7.88
C THR A 46 -8.55 8.39 7.21
N ALA A 47 -9.73 8.07 7.75
CA ALA A 47 -10.77 7.32 7.03
C ALA A 47 -10.88 7.87 5.59
N MET A 48 -11.30 7.03 4.64
CA MET A 48 -11.41 7.53 3.28
C MET A 48 -12.37 8.73 3.28
N PRO A 49 -12.14 9.76 2.44
CA PRO A 49 -13.24 10.61 2.03
C PRO A 49 -14.33 9.66 1.51
N THR A 50 -15.55 9.74 2.05
CA THR A 50 -16.69 8.87 1.65
C THR A 50 -17.02 8.96 0.14
N ALA A 51 -16.42 9.92 -0.56
CA ALA A 51 -16.39 10.03 -2.02
C ALA A 51 -15.50 8.99 -2.73
N ALA A 52 -14.58 8.29 -2.04
CA ALA A 52 -13.64 7.35 -2.64
C ALA A 52 -14.35 6.10 -3.21
N GLY A 53 -15.31 5.55 -2.47
CA GLY A 53 -16.16 4.43 -2.92
C GLY A 53 -17.02 4.76 -4.14
N THR A 54 -17.08 6.02 -4.59
CA THR A 54 -17.87 6.46 -5.75
C THR A 54 -17.09 6.64 -7.06
N VAL A 55 -15.75 6.50 -7.10
CA VAL A 55 -14.94 6.93 -8.29
C VAL A 55 -14.17 5.81 -9.01
N LEU A 56 -14.28 4.57 -8.57
CA LEU A 56 -14.05 3.41 -9.43
C LEU A 56 -15.43 3.02 -9.98
N GLU A 57 -15.78 3.10 -11.28
CA GLU A 57 -15.04 3.58 -12.46
C GLU A 57 -16.00 4.26 -13.49
N GLY A 58 -16.56 5.43 -13.12
CA GLY A 58 -17.09 6.40 -14.10
C GLY A 58 -18.61 6.41 -14.39
N LYS A 59 -19.19 7.59 -14.17
CA LYS A 59 -20.49 8.14 -14.62
C LYS A 59 -21.81 7.42 -14.31
N ASP A 60 -21.84 6.09 -14.28
CA ASP A 60 -22.88 5.24 -13.65
C ASP A 60 -22.28 3.91 -13.11
N ASN A 61 -20.99 3.63 -13.36
CA ASN A 61 -20.27 2.43 -12.92
C ASN A 61 -19.64 2.61 -11.54
N THR A 62 -20.13 1.92 -10.52
CA THR A 62 -19.35 1.60 -9.30
C THR A 62 -18.70 0.23 -9.42
N TYR A 63 -17.38 0.14 -9.20
CA TYR A 63 -16.64 -1.11 -9.09
C TYR A 63 -17.15 -1.87 -7.85
N ASP A 64 -17.78 -3.01 -8.10
CA ASP A 64 -18.26 -3.91 -7.06
C ASP A 64 -17.28 -5.10 -6.95
N PRO A 65 -16.36 -5.10 -5.96
CA PRO A 65 -15.41 -6.20 -5.79
C PRO A 65 -16.09 -7.52 -5.46
N VAL A 66 -17.29 -7.50 -4.85
CA VAL A 66 -18.07 -8.70 -4.56
C VAL A 66 -18.62 -9.29 -5.86
N ALA A 67 -19.13 -8.48 -6.78
CA ALA A 67 -19.52 -8.94 -8.11
C ALA A 67 -18.32 -9.47 -8.93
N VAL A 68 -17.17 -8.81 -8.87
CA VAL A 68 -15.93 -9.27 -9.55
C VAL A 68 -15.48 -10.64 -9.02
N ALA A 69 -15.37 -10.79 -7.69
CA ALA A 69 -15.00 -12.05 -7.06
C ALA A 69 -15.97 -13.19 -7.42
N ASN A 70 -17.29 -12.94 -7.35
CA ASN A 70 -18.32 -13.91 -7.74
C ASN A 70 -18.20 -14.33 -9.21
N ASN A 71 -17.95 -13.39 -10.13
CA ASN A 71 -17.76 -13.68 -11.55
C ASN A 71 -16.49 -14.52 -11.83
N MET A 72 -15.47 -14.40 -10.98
CA MET A 72 -14.26 -15.23 -11.02
C MET A 72 -14.40 -16.58 -10.31
N GLY A 73 -15.55 -16.84 -9.66
CA GLY A 73 -15.76 -18.04 -8.84
C GLY A 73 -15.00 -18.03 -7.51
N ILE A 74 -14.55 -16.86 -7.05
CA ILE A 74 -13.88 -16.66 -5.76
C ILE A 74 -14.95 -16.46 -4.70
N GLN A 75 -14.90 -17.25 -3.63
CA GLN A 75 -15.75 -17.08 -2.45
C GLN A 75 -15.01 -16.23 -1.41
N LEU A 76 -15.40 -14.96 -1.28
CA LEU A 76 -14.91 -14.07 -0.23
C LEU A 76 -15.32 -14.59 1.15
N SER A 77 -14.48 -14.34 2.16
CA SER A 77 -14.80 -14.66 3.56
C SER A 77 -15.88 -13.75 4.14
N GLU A 78 -16.59 -14.19 5.18
CA GLU A 78 -17.65 -13.41 5.83
C GLU A 78 -17.13 -12.05 6.32
N GLN A 79 -15.93 -12.02 6.90
CA GLN A 79 -15.27 -10.80 7.39
C GLN A 79 -14.88 -9.85 6.24
N GLN A 80 -14.60 -10.40 5.06
CA GLN A 80 -14.28 -9.62 3.87
C GLN A 80 -15.55 -9.05 3.22
N LEU A 81 -16.69 -9.75 3.31
CA LEU A 81 -17.99 -9.23 2.91
C LEU A 81 -18.51 -8.15 3.88
N GLU A 82 -18.25 -8.30 5.19
CA GLU A 82 -18.60 -7.31 6.21
C GLU A 82 -17.83 -5.99 5.98
N ALA A 83 -16.51 -6.06 5.80
CA ALA A 83 -15.64 -4.92 5.47
C ALA A 83 -15.78 -4.38 4.03
N LEU A 84 -16.79 -4.85 3.28
CA LEU A 84 -17.18 -4.30 1.96
C LEU A 84 -18.62 -3.77 1.98
N ALA A 85 -19.34 -3.89 3.10
CA ALA A 85 -20.79 -3.71 3.15
C ALA A 85 -21.23 -2.23 3.06
N ASP A 86 -20.37 -1.28 3.42
CA ASP A 86 -20.61 0.16 3.31
C ASP A 86 -19.91 0.81 2.09
N GLY A 87 -19.07 0.06 1.38
CA GLY A 87 -18.32 0.51 0.21
C GLY A 87 -17.04 1.30 0.54
N GLU A 88 -16.62 1.34 1.80
CA GLU A 88 -15.33 1.87 2.24
C GLU A 88 -14.43 0.73 2.74
N VAL A 89 -13.10 0.91 2.71
CA VAL A 89 -12.16 0.01 3.38
C VAL A 89 -11.28 0.86 4.27
N THR A 90 -11.42 0.73 5.59
CA THR A 90 -10.54 1.41 6.53
C THR A 90 -9.16 0.75 6.57
N TYR A 91 -8.17 1.49 7.04
CA TYR A 91 -6.82 0.96 7.21
C TYR A 91 -6.77 -0.21 8.22
N ASP A 92 -7.60 -0.16 9.26
CA ASP A 92 -7.69 -1.22 10.26
C ASP A 92 -8.25 -2.50 9.63
N GLU A 93 -9.31 -2.42 8.82
CA GLU A 93 -9.86 -3.56 8.06
C GLU A 93 -8.86 -4.13 7.06
N TYR A 94 -8.09 -3.27 6.38
CA TYR A 94 -6.99 -3.67 5.49
C TYR A 94 -5.91 -4.46 6.25
N GLN A 95 -5.45 -3.96 7.39
CA GLN A 95 -4.48 -4.65 8.24
C GLN A 95 -5.02 -5.97 8.79
N GLU A 96 -6.27 -6.00 9.26
CA GLU A 96 -6.92 -7.24 9.73
C GLU A 96 -7.05 -8.28 8.62
N ALA A 97 -7.43 -7.87 7.41
CA ALA A 97 -7.54 -8.76 6.25
C ALA A 97 -6.17 -9.37 5.87
N ALA A 98 -5.09 -8.59 5.95
CA ALA A 98 -3.74 -9.10 5.78
C ALA A 98 -3.37 -10.14 6.86
N GLN A 99 -3.75 -9.91 8.13
CA GLN A 99 -3.55 -10.90 9.20
C GLN A 99 -4.36 -12.18 8.97
N ARG A 100 -5.60 -12.08 8.46
CA ARG A 100 -6.43 -13.24 8.08
C ARG A 100 -5.78 -14.05 6.95
N MET A 101 -5.27 -13.39 5.91
CA MET A 101 -4.48 -14.05 4.86
C MET A 101 -3.26 -14.76 5.44
N LYS A 102 -2.48 -14.11 6.31
CA LYS A 102 -1.31 -14.74 6.95
C LYS A 102 -1.72 -15.98 7.74
N ALA A 103 -2.76 -15.90 8.56
CA ALA A 103 -3.25 -17.02 9.35
C ALA A 103 -3.69 -18.20 8.47
N CYS A 104 -4.35 -17.93 7.34
CA CYS A 104 -4.70 -18.94 6.35
C CYS A 104 -3.45 -19.57 5.71
N ALA A 105 -2.47 -18.76 5.30
CA ALA A 105 -1.23 -19.22 4.68
C ALA A 105 -0.42 -20.11 5.63
N ASP A 106 -0.24 -19.67 6.89
CA ASP A 106 0.43 -20.43 7.94
C ASP A 106 -0.28 -21.78 8.19
N ALA A 107 -1.61 -21.79 8.25
CA ALA A 107 -2.42 -23.01 8.40
C ALA A 107 -2.33 -23.96 7.18
N ALA A 108 -2.15 -23.42 5.97
CA ALA A 108 -1.93 -24.20 4.75
C ALA A 108 -0.50 -24.76 4.62
N GLY A 109 0.42 -24.35 5.51
CA GLY A 109 1.85 -24.69 5.45
C GLY A 109 2.64 -23.86 4.44
N VAL A 110 2.14 -22.69 4.06
CA VAL A 110 2.81 -21.71 3.21
C VAL A 110 3.67 -20.81 4.08
N LYS A 111 4.97 -20.67 3.78
CA LYS A 111 5.82 -19.69 4.48
C LYS A 111 5.53 -18.28 3.95
N PHE A 112 4.92 -17.47 4.81
CA PHE A 112 4.55 -16.09 4.55
C PHE A 112 5.11 -15.16 5.63
N GLU A 113 5.78 -14.09 5.22
CA GLU A 113 6.37 -13.08 6.11
C GLU A 113 5.99 -11.66 5.65
N PHE A 114 5.60 -10.80 6.60
CA PHE A 114 5.48 -9.36 6.35
C PHE A 114 6.88 -8.72 6.35
N MET A 115 7.16 -7.91 5.34
CA MET A 115 8.42 -7.20 5.15
C MET A 115 8.40 -5.77 5.72
N GLY A 116 7.23 -5.31 6.16
CA GLY A 116 6.95 -3.94 6.59
C GLY A 116 5.82 -3.34 5.79
N GLU A 117 5.75 -2.02 5.74
CA GLU A 117 4.76 -1.27 4.96
C GLU A 117 5.42 -0.06 4.30
N GLU A 118 4.89 0.34 3.15
CA GLU A 118 5.28 1.56 2.44
C GLU A 118 4.01 2.33 2.06
N ASN A 119 3.89 3.59 2.47
CA ASN A 119 2.72 4.44 2.21
C ASN A 119 1.36 3.80 2.62
N GLN A 120 1.34 3.01 3.70
CA GLN A 120 0.21 2.20 4.19
C GLN A 120 -0.19 1.05 3.25
N VAL A 121 0.69 0.63 2.32
CA VAL A 121 0.55 -0.60 1.53
C VAL A 121 1.45 -1.67 2.14
N ILE A 122 0.86 -2.84 2.44
CA ILE A 122 1.55 -3.92 3.17
C ILE A 122 2.51 -4.65 2.23
N GLN A 123 3.78 -4.69 2.61
CA GLN A 123 4.82 -5.41 1.88
C GLN A 123 4.96 -6.81 2.47
N TYR A 124 4.90 -7.85 1.62
CA TYR A 124 5.02 -9.24 2.07
C TYR A 124 5.87 -10.09 1.12
N GLN A 125 6.34 -11.23 1.64
CA GLN A 125 7.12 -12.21 0.91
C GLN A 125 6.56 -13.61 1.15
N VAL A 126 6.49 -14.39 0.06
CA VAL A 126 6.15 -15.81 0.07
C VAL A 126 7.39 -16.61 -0.37
N GLU A 127 7.69 -17.73 0.30
CA GLU A 127 8.75 -18.62 -0.17
C GLU A 127 8.33 -19.28 -1.51
N ALA A 128 9.21 -19.30 -2.51
CA ALA A 128 8.87 -19.92 -3.79
C ALA A 128 8.68 -21.44 -3.66
N GLY A 129 7.50 -21.94 -4.03
CA GLY A 129 7.14 -23.35 -3.98
C GLY A 129 6.97 -24.00 -5.35
N ASP A 130 6.16 -25.05 -5.39
CA ASP A 130 5.61 -25.66 -6.61
C ASP A 130 4.19 -25.13 -6.89
N GLU A 131 3.57 -25.58 -7.98
CA GLU A 131 2.20 -25.17 -8.36
C GLU A 131 1.16 -25.45 -7.26
N ALA A 132 1.33 -26.55 -6.50
CA ALA A 132 0.42 -26.91 -5.42
C ALA A 132 0.58 -25.98 -4.20
N PHE A 133 1.80 -25.52 -3.94
CA PHE A 133 2.11 -24.50 -2.94
C PHE A 133 1.58 -23.13 -3.34
N ASP A 134 1.84 -22.69 -4.58
CA ASP A 134 1.36 -21.40 -5.10
C ASP A 134 -0.18 -21.35 -5.07
N LYS A 135 -0.86 -22.45 -5.44
CA LYS A 135 -2.32 -22.56 -5.35
C LYS A 135 -2.87 -22.43 -3.92
N LYS A 136 -2.16 -22.92 -2.90
CA LYS A 136 -2.56 -22.74 -1.50
C LYS A 136 -2.48 -21.28 -1.09
N PHE A 137 -1.39 -20.59 -1.45
CA PHE A 137 -1.25 -19.17 -1.16
C PHE A 137 -2.33 -18.35 -1.84
N ASN A 138 -2.54 -18.55 -3.15
CA ASN A 138 -3.56 -17.82 -3.92
C ASN A 138 -4.95 -18.00 -3.30
N ASN A 139 -5.35 -19.22 -2.93
CA ASN A 139 -6.62 -19.45 -2.24
C ASN A 139 -6.74 -18.65 -0.93
N CYS A 140 -5.65 -18.46 -0.17
CA CYS A 140 -5.66 -17.63 1.02
C CYS A 140 -5.68 -16.12 0.71
N TYR A 141 -4.99 -15.67 -0.33
CA TYR A 141 -5.03 -14.29 -0.81
C TYR A 141 -6.44 -13.93 -1.30
N ASP A 142 -6.96 -14.70 -2.25
CA ASP A 142 -8.26 -14.50 -2.92
C ASP A 142 -9.43 -14.45 -1.91
N THR A 143 -9.44 -15.35 -0.92
CA THR A 143 -10.58 -15.49 0.01
C THR A 143 -10.50 -14.64 1.29
N GLN A 144 -9.34 -14.07 1.60
CA GLN A 144 -9.14 -13.30 2.86
C GLN A 144 -8.77 -11.83 2.64
N PHE A 145 -8.13 -11.49 1.52
CA PHE A 145 -7.45 -10.20 1.36
C PHE A 145 -7.68 -9.50 0.02
N ALA A 146 -7.60 -10.21 -1.11
CA ALA A 146 -7.56 -9.63 -2.47
C ALA A 146 -8.51 -8.46 -2.72
N ALA A 147 -9.82 -8.64 -2.46
CA ALA A 147 -10.83 -7.60 -2.69
C ALA A 147 -10.63 -6.31 -1.87
N LEU A 148 -10.06 -6.42 -0.66
CA LEU A 148 -9.74 -5.26 0.19
C LEU A 148 -8.42 -4.63 -0.23
N ASP A 149 -7.44 -5.44 -0.65
CA ASP A 149 -6.14 -4.96 -1.15
C ASP A 149 -6.29 -4.20 -2.47
N ASP A 150 -7.10 -4.71 -3.41
CA ASP A 150 -7.43 -4.02 -4.66
C ASP A 150 -8.12 -2.67 -4.43
N LEU A 151 -9.14 -2.62 -3.56
CA LEU A 151 -9.82 -1.36 -3.19
C LEU A 151 -8.87 -0.40 -2.47
N TRP A 152 -8.12 -0.89 -1.49
CA TRP A 152 -7.20 -0.07 -0.69
C TRP A 152 -6.09 0.51 -1.57
N GLN A 153 -5.42 -0.30 -2.39
CA GLN A 153 -4.40 0.19 -3.32
C GLN A 153 -5.00 1.14 -4.37
N GLY A 154 -6.20 0.87 -4.89
CA GLY A 154 -6.91 1.79 -5.78
C GLY A 154 -7.21 3.15 -5.13
N TYR A 155 -7.56 3.16 -3.84
CA TYR A 155 -7.70 4.38 -3.04
C TYR A 155 -6.37 5.09 -2.84
N ARG A 156 -5.33 4.38 -2.37
CA ARG A 156 -3.99 4.95 -2.13
C ARG A 156 -3.38 5.51 -3.41
N MET A 157 -3.64 4.90 -4.56
CA MET A 157 -3.22 5.40 -5.87
C MET A 157 -3.90 6.74 -6.22
N ASN A 158 -5.20 6.91 -5.98
CA ASN A 158 -5.94 8.09 -6.43
C ASN A 158 -5.93 9.27 -5.44
N TRP A 159 -5.73 9.01 -4.14
CA TRP A 159 -5.77 10.02 -3.06
C TRP A 159 -4.59 9.98 -2.07
N GLY A 160 -3.60 9.09 -2.27
CA GLY A 160 -2.41 9.01 -1.43
C GLY A 160 -1.36 10.11 -1.70
N PRO A 161 -0.16 9.99 -1.09
CA PRO A 161 0.87 11.04 -1.12
C PRO A 161 1.27 11.51 -2.53
N GLU A 162 1.37 10.57 -3.49
CA GLU A 162 1.70 10.88 -4.88
C GLU A 162 0.59 11.68 -5.58
N ALA A 163 -0.66 11.26 -5.45
CA ALA A 163 -1.80 11.98 -6.00
C ALA A 163 -1.98 13.38 -5.39
N ALA A 164 -1.65 13.55 -4.09
CA ALA A 164 -1.61 14.86 -3.45
C ALA A 164 -0.48 15.75 -4.01
N VAL A 165 0.71 15.18 -4.21
CA VAL A 165 1.87 15.86 -4.82
C VAL A 165 1.57 16.37 -6.23
N LEU A 166 0.90 15.54 -7.05
CA LEU A 166 0.44 15.89 -8.40
C LEU A 166 -0.65 16.97 -8.35
N ALA A 167 -1.63 16.83 -7.46
CA ALA A 167 -2.70 17.81 -7.27
C ALA A 167 -2.16 19.21 -6.90
N ASP A 168 -1.15 19.27 -6.03
CA ASP A 168 -0.50 20.54 -5.66
C ASP A 168 0.33 21.15 -6.80
N CYS A 169 0.90 20.32 -7.68
CA CYS A 169 1.55 20.81 -8.89
C CYS A 169 0.56 21.45 -9.87
N ILE A 170 -0.61 20.85 -10.07
CA ILE A 170 -1.68 21.38 -10.93
C ILE A 170 -2.17 22.73 -10.37
N ARG A 171 -2.42 22.81 -9.06
CA ARG A 171 -2.78 24.08 -8.38
C ARG A 171 -1.69 25.14 -8.51
N ALA A 172 -0.41 24.77 -8.46
CA ALA A 172 0.70 25.70 -8.66
C ALA A 172 0.78 26.28 -10.10
N LYS A 173 0.11 25.66 -11.08
CA LYS A 173 -0.10 26.20 -12.43
C LYS A 173 -1.39 27.02 -12.58
N GLY A 174 -2.22 27.08 -11.53
CA GLY A 174 -3.48 27.84 -11.51
C GLY A 174 -4.70 27.06 -11.99
N GLU A 175 -4.59 25.73 -12.10
CA GLU A 175 -5.69 24.83 -12.50
C GLU A 175 -6.22 24.05 -11.28
N GLU A 176 -7.47 23.57 -11.35
CA GLU A 176 -8.00 22.64 -10.35
C GLU A 176 -7.71 21.18 -10.76
N PRO A 177 -7.23 20.32 -9.84
CA PRO A 177 -6.89 18.95 -10.12
C PRO A 177 -8.12 18.05 -10.25
N ARG A 178 -8.12 17.18 -11.27
CA ARG A 178 -9.11 16.13 -11.47
C ARG A 178 -8.99 15.04 -10.40
N LEU A 179 -10.01 14.18 -10.32
CA LEU A 179 -10.20 13.24 -9.21
C LEU A 179 -9.24 12.06 -9.27
N LEU A 180 -9.02 11.45 -10.44
CA LEU A 180 -8.19 10.25 -10.58
C LEU A 180 -6.70 10.59 -10.77
N ILE A 181 -5.77 9.69 -10.45
CA ILE A 181 -4.33 9.96 -10.64
C ILE A 181 -3.96 10.07 -12.11
N MET A 182 -4.50 9.18 -12.95
CA MET A 182 -4.24 9.19 -14.40
C MET A 182 -4.74 10.49 -15.06
N GLU A 183 -5.84 11.03 -14.56
CA GLU A 183 -6.37 12.32 -14.99
C GLU A 183 -5.48 13.51 -14.56
N LYS A 184 -4.84 13.43 -13.37
CA LYS A 184 -3.87 14.44 -12.90
C LYS A 184 -2.57 14.38 -13.72
N ILE A 185 -2.10 13.18 -14.05
CA ILE A 185 -0.95 12.94 -14.93
C ILE A 185 -1.22 13.58 -16.30
N GLU A 186 -2.37 13.26 -16.93
CA GLU A 186 -2.77 13.84 -18.22
C GLU A 186 -2.90 15.38 -18.16
N GLN A 187 -3.44 15.94 -17.07
CA GLN A 187 -3.50 17.40 -16.88
C GLN A 187 -2.11 18.04 -16.85
N LEU A 188 -1.14 17.43 -16.17
CA LEU A 188 0.22 17.97 -16.08
C LEU A 188 0.94 17.89 -17.44
N GLU A 189 0.77 16.80 -18.18
CA GLU A 189 1.26 16.67 -19.56
C GLU A 189 0.63 17.73 -20.48
N GLN A 190 -0.68 17.99 -20.35
CA GLN A 190 -1.40 19.05 -21.07
C GLN A 190 -0.91 20.46 -20.70
N LEU A 191 -0.40 20.65 -19.48
CA LEU A 191 0.26 21.88 -19.02
C LEU A 191 1.74 21.97 -19.42
N GLY A 192 2.25 20.98 -20.16
CA GLY A 192 3.64 20.94 -20.62
C GLY A 192 4.65 20.63 -19.52
N MET A 193 4.23 19.89 -18.47
CA MET A 193 5.10 19.40 -17.41
C MET A 193 5.33 17.89 -17.51
N ASP A 194 6.50 17.43 -17.10
CA ASP A 194 6.75 16.01 -16.81
C ASP A 194 6.31 15.66 -15.37
N PRO A 195 5.29 14.80 -15.17
CA PRO A 195 4.74 14.53 -13.83
C PRO A 195 5.76 13.89 -12.87
N GLN A 196 6.69 13.07 -13.39
CA GLN A 196 7.67 12.39 -12.56
C GLN A 196 8.75 13.36 -12.06
N SER A 197 9.50 13.95 -12.98
CA SER A 197 10.73 14.70 -12.67
C SER A 197 10.48 16.13 -12.21
N GLU A 198 9.36 16.76 -12.57
CA GLU A 198 9.02 18.12 -12.11
C GLU A 198 8.13 18.14 -10.86
N CYS A 199 7.45 17.04 -10.52
CA CYS A 199 6.47 16.99 -9.43
C CYS A 199 6.70 15.89 -8.39
N ILE A 200 6.83 14.64 -8.80
CA ILE A 200 6.98 13.49 -7.88
C ILE A 200 8.39 13.45 -7.27
N ASP A 201 9.43 13.31 -8.09
CA ASP A 201 10.82 13.19 -7.62
C ASP A 201 11.24 14.37 -6.72
N PRO A 202 10.96 15.65 -7.04
CA PRO A 202 11.38 16.76 -6.20
C PRO A 202 10.66 16.85 -4.85
N LYS A 203 9.58 16.09 -4.62
CA LYS A 203 8.80 16.15 -3.37
C LYS A 203 8.87 14.86 -2.55
N LEU A 204 8.86 13.69 -3.19
CA LEU A 204 8.89 12.40 -2.49
C LEU A 204 10.31 11.81 -2.38
N ASN A 205 11.18 12.07 -3.36
CA ASN A 205 12.55 11.52 -3.39
C ASN A 205 13.61 12.44 -2.73
N GLN A 206 13.22 13.25 -1.73
CA GLN A 206 14.13 14.10 -0.93
C GLN A 206 14.35 13.62 0.52
N GLY A 207 13.85 12.44 0.90
CA GLY A 207 14.04 11.86 2.24
C GLY A 207 15.49 11.40 2.51
N PRO A 208 15.83 11.07 3.78
CA PRO A 208 17.19 10.62 4.15
C PRO A 208 17.62 9.28 3.52
N ASN A 209 16.69 8.55 2.90
CA ASN A 209 16.95 7.33 2.11
C ASN A 209 16.97 7.59 0.59
N ALA A 210 16.85 8.84 0.14
CA ALA A 210 17.07 9.20 -1.25
C ALA A 210 18.50 8.79 -1.64
N THR A 211 18.63 7.73 -2.44
CA THR A 211 19.93 7.27 -2.91
C THR A 211 20.58 8.40 -3.71
N ALA A 212 21.65 8.97 -3.16
CA ALA A 212 22.54 9.83 -3.92
C ALA A 212 22.90 9.10 -5.22
N ASN A 213 22.82 9.82 -6.35
CA ASN A 213 23.04 9.25 -7.68
C ASN A 213 24.33 8.42 -7.76
N PRO A 214 24.34 7.34 -8.58
CA PRO A 214 25.52 6.50 -8.79
C PRO A 214 26.69 7.26 -9.44
#